data_AF-A0A2W6CC38-F1
#
_entry.id   AF-A0A2W6CC38-F1
#
_cell.length_a   1.000
_cell.length_b   1.000
_cell.length_c   1.000
_cell.angle_alpha   90.00
_cell.angle_beta   90.00
_cell.angle_gamma   90.00
#
_symmetry.space_group_name_H-M   'P 1'
#
loop_
_entity.id
_entity.type
_entity.pdbx_description
1 polymer ?
#
loop_
_entity_poly.entity_id
_entity_poly.type
_entity_poly.pdbx_seq_one_letter_code
_entity_poly.pdbx_strand_id
1 'polypeptide(L)'
;MSVTAARGFRAAGVAAGLKSGGGRDVALVVNDGPSDVAAAVFTGNRVKAAPVRWSQQVIADARLRAVVLNSGGANACTGAAGFADTHRTAEHASARLGFGAGEVAVCSTGLIG
;
A
#
# COMPACT_ATOMS: atom_id res chain seq x y z
N MET A 1 12.40 9.99 -15.04
CA MET A 1 11.21 10.60 -14.40
C MET A 1 10.65 9.60 -13.40
N SER A 2 10.29 10.03 -12.19
CA SER A 2 9.81 9.17 -11.09
C SER A 2 8.48 9.70 -10.53
N VAL A 3 7.90 9.03 -9.53
CA VAL A 3 6.61 9.38 -8.91
C VAL A 3 6.58 10.78 -8.27
N THR A 4 7.73 11.35 -7.92
CA THR A 4 7.85 12.71 -7.35
C THR A 4 8.12 13.79 -8.40
N ALA A 5 8.08 13.44 -9.69
CA ALA A 5 8.25 14.45 -10.75
C ALA A 5 7.04 15.37 -10.87
N ALA A 6 5.83 14.85 -10.62
CA ALA A 6 4.63 15.65 -10.52
C ALA A 6 4.59 16.39 -9.18
N ARG A 7 4.14 17.65 -9.19
CA ARG A 7 3.92 18.42 -7.97
C ARG A 7 2.81 17.79 -7.12
N GLY A 8 2.90 17.93 -5.81
CA GLY A 8 1.94 17.35 -4.87
C GLY A 8 2.21 15.88 -4.51
N PHE A 9 3.32 15.29 -4.97
CA PHE A 9 3.71 13.93 -4.59
C PHE A 9 5.05 13.91 -3.85
N ARG A 10 5.07 13.19 -2.73
CA ARG A 10 6.29 12.84 -1.98
C ARG A 10 6.41 11.33 -1.89
N ALA A 11 7.64 10.84 -1.84
CA ALA A 11 7.89 9.43 -1.66
C ALA A 11 9.17 9.19 -0.87
N ALA A 12 9.20 8.07 -0.14
CA ALA A 12 10.38 7.58 0.54
C ALA A 12 10.42 6.05 0.48
N GLY A 13 11.63 5.49 0.56
CA GLY A 13 11.85 4.05 0.69
C GLY A 13 12.88 3.77 1.76
N VAL A 14 12.60 2.82 2.64
CA VAL A 14 13.41 2.49 3.81
C VAL A 14 13.69 0.98 3.85
N ALA A 15 14.75 0.61 4.58
CA ALA A 15 14.96 -0.77 4.99
C ALA A 15 14.28 -0.95 6.36
N ALA A 16 13.17 -1.67 6.39
CA ALA A 16 12.37 -1.99 7.56
C ALA A 16 12.64 -3.41 8.09
N GLY A 17 13.47 -4.20 7.41
CA GLY A 17 13.93 -5.52 7.87
C GLY A 17 13.05 -6.69 7.44
N LEU A 18 12.19 -6.50 6.43
CA LEU A 18 11.42 -7.57 5.79
C LEU A 18 12.29 -8.45 4.89
N LYS A 19 13.35 -7.88 4.31
CA LYS A 19 14.34 -8.63 3.52
C LYS A 19 15.56 -8.93 4.38
N SER A 20 16.03 -10.19 4.33
CA SER A 20 17.26 -10.63 5.00
C SER A 20 18.52 -9.90 4.53
N GLY A 21 18.55 -9.41 3.29
CA GLY A 21 19.71 -8.72 2.70
C GLY A 21 19.84 -7.23 3.06
N GLY A 22 19.01 -6.68 3.95
CA GLY A 22 19.11 -5.28 4.41
C GLY A 22 18.77 -4.21 3.36
N GLY A 23 18.36 -4.61 2.16
CA GLY A 23 17.91 -3.68 1.12
C GLY A 23 16.58 -3.01 1.48
N ARG A 24 16.30 -1.86 0.85
CA ARG A 24 15.00 -1.18 1.00
C ARG A 24 13.86 -2.13 0.64
N ASP A 25 12.86 -2.18 1.50
CA ASP A 25 11.80 -3.16 1.45
C ASP A 25 10.42 -2.59 1.77
N VAL A 26 10.33 -1.36 2.27
CA VAL A 26 9.10 -0.59 2.42
C VAL A 26 9.23 0.74 1.70
N ALA A 27 8.20 1.11 0.96
CA ALA A 27 8.04 2.40 0.30
C ALA A 27 6.69 3.02 0.64
N LEU A 28 6.66 4.35 0.63
CA LEU A 28 5.46 5.14 0.81
C LEU A 28 5.42 6.20 -0.29
N VAL A 29 4.26 6.35 -0.93
CA VAL A 29 3.94 7.49 -1.80
C VAL A 29 2.78 8.24 -1.16
N VAL A 30 2.89 9.56 -1.05
CA VAL A 30 1.84 10.43 -0.48
C VAL A 30 1.46 11.48 -1.52
N ASN A 31 0.15 11.66 -1.68
CA ASN A 31 -0.47 12.75 -2.42
C ASN A 31 -0.88 13.86 -1.46
N ASP A 32 -0.20 15.00 -1.54
CA ASP A 32 -0.47 16.19 -0.73
C ASP A 32 -1.59 17.08 -1.33
N GLY A 33 -2.18 16.68 -2.46
CA GLY A 33 -3.31 17.35 -3.09
C GLY A 33 -2.91 18.41 -4.13
N PRO A 34 -3.86 19.26 -4.57
CA PRO A 34 -5.21 19.45 -4.00
C PRO A 34 -6.25 18.39 -4.39
N SER A 35 -5.98 17.57 -5.41
CA SER A 35 -6.87 16.49 -5.87
C SER A 35 -6.35 15.13 -5.41
N ASP A 36 -7.25 14.24 -5.01
CA ASP A 36 -6.97 12.88 -4.57
C ASP A 36 -7.60 11.81 -5.49
N VAL A 37 -8.06 12.20 -6.68
CA VAL A 37 -8.64 11.29 -7.67
C VAL A 37 -7.64 10.20 -8.04
N ALA A 38 -8.11 8.96 -8.00
CA ALA A 38 -7.31 7.78 -8.28
C ALA A 38 -8.08 6.73 -9.08
N ALA A 39 -7.34 5.91 -9.81
CA ALA A 39 -7.86 4.73 -10.48
C ALA A 39 -6.90 3.57 -10.23
N ALA A 40 -7.43 2.35 -10.12
CA ALA A 40 -6.65 1.15 -9.94
C ALA A 40 -7.26 -0.02 -10.71
N VAL A 41 -6.38 -0.85 -11.26
CA VAL A 41 -6.75 -2.18 -11.77
C VAL A 41 -6.00 -3.22 -10.95
N PHE A 42 -6.61 -4.39 -10.82
CA PHE A 42 -6.09 -5.47 -9.99
C PHE A 42 -6.01 -6.75 -10.79
N THR A 43 -5.25 -7.72 -10.28
CA THR A 43 -5.17 -9.04 -10.90
C THR A 43 -6.55 -9.68 -11.07
N GLY A 44 -6.78 -10.28 -12.24
CA GLY A 44 -7.97 -11.09 -12.54
C GLY A 44 -7.94 -12.49 -11.91
N ASN A 45 -6.88 -12.83 -11.16
CA ASN A 45 -6.77 -14.14 -10.50
C ASN A 45 -7.86 -14.32 -9.43
N ARG A 46 -8.35 -15.57 -9.29
CA ARG A 46 -9.28 -16.00 -8.24
C ARG A 46 -8.63 -15.94 -6.85
N VAL A 47 -7.34 -16.26 -6.75
CA VAL A 47 -6.57 -16.14 -5.51
C VAL A 47 -5.99 -14.73 -5.44
N LYS A 48 -6.53 -13.94 -4.52
CA LYS A 48 -6.13 -12.55 -4.28
C LYS A 48 -5.50 -12.42 -2.90
N ALA A 49 -4.34 -11.78 -2.85
CA ALA A 49 -3.67 -11.44 -1.60
C ALA A 49 -4.52 -10.47 -0.76
N ALA A 50 -4.28 -10.45 0.56
CA ALA A 50 -4.89 -9.48 1.47
C ALA A 50 -4.78 -8.01 1.00
N PRO A 51 -3.58 -7.50 0.61
CA PRO A 51 -3.42 -6.12 0.10
C PRO A 51 -4.25 -5.82 -1.15
N VAL A 52 -4.46 -6.80 -2.03
CA VAL A 52 -5.30 -6.62 -3.22
C VAL A 52 -6.77 -6.43 -2.82
N ARG A 53 -7.27 -7.27 -1.91
CA ARG A 53 -8.66 -7.19 -1.43
C ARG A 53 -8.93 -5.89 -0.67
N TRP A 54 -7.99 -5.47 0.18
CA TRP A 54 -8.05 -4.19 0.87
C TRP A 54 -8.09 -3.02 -0.11
N SER A 55 -7.12 -2.95 -1.01
CA SER A 55 -7.01 -1.82 -1.95
C SER A 55 -8.18 -1.76 -2.94
N GLN A 56 -8.83 -2.89 -3.24
CA GLN A 56 -10.11 -2.94 -3.96
C GLN A 56 -11.25 -2.24 -3.22
N GLN A 57 -11.30 -2.35 -1.89
CA GLN A 57 -12.30 -1.67 -1.06
C GLN A 57 -12.00 -0.18 -0.95
N VAL A 58 -10.74 0.18 -0.70
CA VAL A 58 -10.28 1.56 -0.53
C VAL A 58 -10.52 2.40 -1.80
N ILE A 59 -10.24 1.87 -2.99
CA ILE A 59 -10.40 2.62 -4.24
C ILE A 59 -11.86 2.75 -4.70
N ALA A 60 -12.84 2.20 -3.98
CA ALA A 60 -14.25 2.17 -4.39
C ALA A 60 -14.82 3.58 -4.65
N ASP A 61 -14.36 4.58 -3.89
CA ASP A 61 -14.77 5.99 -4.04
C ASP A 61 -13.85 6.77 -5.01
N ALA A 62 -12.98 6.09 -5.75
CA ALA A 62 -12.02 6.65 -6.72
C ALA A 62 -11.08 7.72 -6.12
N ARG A 63 -10.71 7.56 -4.85
CA ARG A 63 -9.85 8.51 -4.12
C ARG A 63 -8.74 7.81 -3.35
N LEU A 64 -7.53 8.37 -3.38
CA LEU A 64 -6.37 7.91 -2.61
C LEU A 64 -5.48 9.08 -2.20
N ARG A 65 -4.99 9.03 -0.96
CA ARG A 65 -4.01 9.98 -0.42
C ARG A 65 -2.65 9.37 -0.18
N ALA A 66 -2.55 8.05 -0.04
CA ALA A 66 -1.27 7.37 0.02
C ALA A 66 -1.32 5.94 -0.51
N VAL A 67 -0.14 5.43 -0.84
CA VAL A 67 0.10 4.02 -1.13
C VAL A 67 1.29 3.54 -0.30
N VAL A 68 1.06 2.53 0.54
CA VAL A 68 2.13 1.81 1.25
C VAL A 68 2.49 0.57 0.43
N LEU A 69 3.77 0.36 0.15
CA LEU A 69 4.24 -0.78 -0.60
C LEU A 69 5.33 -1.49 0.19
N ASN A 70 5.17 -2.79 0.44
CA ASN A 70 6.25 -3.61 0.98
C ASN A 70 6.70 -4.68 -0.02
N SER A 71 7.93 -5.14 0.16
CA SER A 71 8.53 -6.26 -0.56
C SER A 71 9.23 -7.20 0.42
N GLY A 72 9.44 -8.45 0.01
CA GLY A 72 9.96 -9.51 0.89
C GLY A 72 8.89 -10.46 1.43
N GLY A 73 7.61 -10.13 1.24
CA GLY A 73 6.47 -11.00 1.56
C GLY A 73 5.22 -10.48 0.87
N ALA A 74 4.49 -11.36 0.17
CA ALA A 74 3.32 -10.99 -0.61
C ALA A 74 2.04 -10.82 0.22
N ASN A 75 2.05 -11.30 1.47
CA ASN A 75 0.86 -11.36 2.33
C ASN A 75 -0.34 -11.96 1.57
N ALA A 76 -0.08 -13.09 0.92
CA ALA A 76 -1.01 -13.83 0.10
C ALA A 76 -1.24 -15.20 0.73
N CYS A 77 -2.48 -15.70 0.69
CA CYS A 77 -2.88 -16.96 1.32
C CYS A 77 -2.70 -16.99 2.86
N THR A 78 -2.73 -15.82 3.51
CA THR A 78 -2.51 -15.59 4.95
C THR A 78 -3.81 -15.47 5.78
N GLY A 79 -4.97 -15.73 5.16
CA GLY A 79 -6.27 -15.75 5.82
C GLY A 79 -6.70 -14.40 6.41
N ALA A 80 -7.53 -14.44 7.46
CA ALA A 80 -8.05 -13.24 8.13
C ALA A 80 -6.96 -12.44 8.84
N ALA A 81 -5.94 -13.12 9.39
CA ALA A 81 -4.82 -12.47 10.06
C ALA A 81 -4.03 -11.58 9.09
N GLY A 82 -3.71 -12.07 7.89
CA GLY A 82 -3.03 -11.26 6.88
C GLY A 82 -3.85 -10.07 6.39
N PHE A 83 -5.19 -10.19 6.34
CA PHE A 83 -6.05 -9.04 6.06
C PHE A 83 -6.03 -8.00 7.19
N ALA A 84 -6.04 -8.45 8.45
CA ALA A 84 -5.87 -7.55 9.59
C ALA A 84 -4.49 -6.86 9.60
N ASP A 85 -3.43 -7.55 9.17
CA ASP A 85 -2.10 -6.94 8.99
C ASP A 85 -2.10 -5.83 7.94
N THR A 86 -2.79 -6.06 6.82
CA THR A 86 -3.00 -5.03 5.79
C THR A 86 -3.75 -3.82 6.36
N HIS A 87 -4.85 -4.05 7.08
CA HIS A 87 -5.61 -2.97 7.73
C HIS A 87 -4.73 -2.16 8.70
N ARG A 88 -4.00 -2.85 9.59
CA ARG A 88 -3.09 -2.21 10.55
C ARG A 88 -2.00 -1.40 9.85
N THR A 89 -1.53 -1.86 8.68
CA THR A 89 -0.56 -1.12 7.87
C THR A 89 -1.13 0.19 7.36
N ALA A 90 -2.35 0.16 6.81
CA ALA A 90 -3.06 1.35 6.35
C ALA A 90 -3.35 2.33 7.50
N GLU A 91 -3.87 1.82 8.64
CA GLU A 91 -4.11 2.61 9.85
C GLU A 91 -2.84 3.28 10.35
N HIS A 92 -1.74 2.53 10.48
CA HIS A 92 -0.48 3.04 10.99
C HIS A 92 0.10 4.17 10.14
N ALA A 93 0.00 4.04 8.81
CA ALA A 93 0.43 5.08 7.87
C ALA A 93 -0.48 6.30 7.93
N SER A 94 -1.80 6.09 7.86
CA SER A 94 -2.80 7.15 7.86
C SER A 94 -2.77 8.01 9.13
N ALA A 95 -2.59 7.40 10.30
CA ALA A 95 -2.48 8.08 11.59
C ALA A 95 -1.29 9.07 11.64
N ARG A 96 -0.19 8.78 10.94
CA ARG A 96 0.99 9.67 10.85
C ARG A 96 0.83 10.77 9.80
N LEU A 97 -0.09 10.59 8.87
CA LEU A 97 -0.30 11.50 7.73
C LEU A 97 -1.53 12.39 7.91
N GLY A 98 -2.37 12.13 8.92
CA GLY A 98 -3.49 12.97 9.30
C GLY A 98 -4.74 12.74 8.44
N PHE A 99 -4.99 11.51 8.00
CA PHE A 99 -6.18 11.12 7.24
C PHE A 99 -6.63 9.69 7.60
N GLY A 100 -7.71 9.20 7.01
CA GLY A 100 -8.29 7.89 7.32
C GLY A 100 -7.57 6.73 6.65
N ALA A 101 -7.65 5.54 7.26
CA ALA A 101 -7.10 4.31 6.67
C ALA A 101 -7.74 3.98 5.31
N GLY A 102 -9.03 4.30 5.15
CA GLY A 102 -9.79 4.19 3.89
C GLY A 102 -9.29 5.08 2.76
N GLU A 103 -8.24 5.88 2.97
CA GLU A 103 -7.59 6.71 1.94
C GLU A 103 -6.19 6.16 1.58
N VAL A 104 -5.83 4.98 2.09
CA VAL A 104 -4.51 4.36 1.92
C VAL A 104 -4.60 3.00 1.24
N ALA A 105 -4.10 2.94 0.00
CA ALA A 105 -3.88 1.66 -0.65
C ALA A 105 -2.65 0.96 -0.07
N VAL A 106 -2.70 -0.37 -0.03
CA VAL A 106 -1.59 -1.21 0.43
C VAL A 106 -1.25 -2.23 -0.65
N CYS A 107 0.04 -2.33 -0.95
CA CYS A 107 0.61 -3.29 -1.89
C CYS A 107 1.69 -4.14 -1.21
N SER A 108 1.75 -5.42 -1.55
CA SER A 108 2.80 -6.31 -1.06
C SER A 108 3.30 -7.20 -2.20
N THR A 109 4.59 -7.55 -2.17
CA THR A 109 5.19 -8.46 -3.15
C THR A 109 6.28 -9.33 -2.51
N GLY A 110 6.41 -10.58 -2.94
CA GLY A 110 7.37 -11.54 -2.40
C GLY A 110 6.82 -12.95 -2.38
N LEU A 111 7.27 -13.74 -1.40
CA LEU A 111 6.82 -15.11 -1.21
C LEU A 111 5.33 -15.16 -0.80
N ILE A 112 4.62 -16.19 -1.24
CA ILE A 112 3.23 -16.51 -0.87
C ILE A 112 3.26 -17.52 0.28
N GLY A 113 2.34 -17.37 1.24
CA GLY A 113 2.34 -18.11 2.52
C GLY A 113 3.08 -17.36 3.61
#